data_AF-A0A831LK40-F1
#
_entry.id   AF-A0A831LK40-F1
#
_cell.length_a   1.000
_cell.length_b   1.000
_cell.length_c   1.000
_cell.angle_alpha   90.00
_cell.angle_beta   90.00
_cell.angle_gamma   90.00
#
_symmetry.space_group_name_H-M   'P 1'
#
loop_
_entity.id
_entity.type
_entity.pdbx_description
1 polymer ?
#
loop_
_entity_poly.entity_id
_entity_poly.type
_entity_poly.pdbx_seq_one_letter_code
_entity_poly.pdbx_strand_id
1 'polypeptide(L)'
;MMPIRLRDFIEDDGGLIFAVSAYDNTERAGCVLRYVPDPAGERIDPEGRRYTKLDFEPAYEYIREHRPEYLDNLHRVPVERIARVYKPEERMDWIASRDVRVRRLLDLFDLPAGSVGCTGSRLIGVENAASDIDLVVYGQAWFSAQAQLARLVGAGTLPAMSEEMWRKVYEKRVPEISFDSFVLHEARKWNRGEFGDTYFDLLYT
;
A
#
# COMPACT_ATOMS: atom_id res chain seq x y z
N MET A 1 -9.12 -18.36 -10.51
CA MET A 1 -8.40 -17.40 -9.65
C MET A 1 -8.56 -16.02 -10.26
N MET A 2 -8.91 -14.99 -9.48
CA MET A 2 -8.90 -13.62 -10.00
C MET A 2 -7.47 -13.20 -10.36
N PRO A 3 -7.27 -12.39 -11.41
CA PRO A 3 -5.93 -12.02 -11.88
C PRO A 3 -5.16 -11.27 -10.79
N ILE A 4 -3.84 -11.49 -10.73
CA ILE A 4 -2.94 -10.72 -9.87
C ILE A 4 -2.80 -9.31 -10.46
N ARG A 5 -3.13 -8.28 -9.69
CA ARG A 5 -3.15 -6.88 -10.14
C ARG A 5 -2.14 -6.04 -9.37
N LEU A 6 -1.84 -4.87 -9.94
CA LEU A 6 -1.10 -3.82 -9.24
C LEU A 6 -1.72 -3.60 -7.83
N ARG A 7 -0.85 -3.41 -6.82
CA ARG A 7 -1.24 -3.20 -5.41
C ARG A 7 -1.81 -4.42 -4.69
N ASP A 8 -1.92 -5.57 -5.35
CA ASP A 8 -2.00 -6.84 -4.64
C ASP A 8 -0.65 -7.13 -3.96
N PHE A 9 -0.66 -8.03 -2.99
CA PHE A 9 0.54 -8.63 -2.43
C PHE A 9 0.55 -10.12 -2.73
N ILE A 10 1.73 -10.71 -2.90
CA ILE A 10 1.90 -12.15 -3.07
C ILE A 10 2.89 -12.69 -2.05
N GLU A 11 2.71 -13.94 -1.64
CA GLU A 11 3.65 -14.69 -0.82
C GLU A 11 4.10 -15.93 -1.60
N ASP A 12 5.41 -16.13 -1.69
CA ASP A 12 5.97 -17.31 -2.33
C ASP A 12 5.98 -18.54 -1.39
N ASP A 13 6.34 -19.69 -1.93
CA ASP A 13 6.46 -20.96 -1.19
C ASP A 13 7.54 -20.96 -0.09
N GLY A 14 8.43 -19.95 -0.08
CA GLY A 14 9.41 -19.68 0.97
C GLY A 14 8.95 -18.68 2.03
N GLY A 15 7.75 -18.13 1.92
CA GLY A 15 7.22 -17.11 2.84
C GLY A 15 7.72 -15.68 2.56
N LEU A 16 8.40 -15.45 1.43
CA LEU A 16 8.80 -14.10 1.00
C LEU A 16 7.56 -13.36 0.50
N ILE A 17 7.38 -12.12 0.93
CA ILE A 17 6.20 -11.33 0.59
C ILE A 17 6.57 -10.14 -0.30
N PHE A 18 5.86 -10.03 -1.43
CA PHE A 18 6.12 -9.07 -2.48
C PHE A 18 4.91 -8.15 -2.73
N ALA A 19 5.20 -6.88 -3.04
CA ALA A 19 4.22 -5.92 -3.53
C ALA A 19 4.15 -5.98 -5.06
N VAL A 20 2.97 -6.29 -5.61
CA VAL A 20 2.78 -6.36 -7.07
C VAL A 20 2.87 -4.96 -7.67
N SER A 21 3.78 -4.81 -8.63
CA SER A 21 4.20 -3.53 -9.21
C SER A 21 4.11 -3.51 -10.75
N ALA A 22 3.63 -4.59 -11.37
CA ALA A 22 3.45 -4.71 -12.81
C ALA A 22 2.00 -5.07 -13.19
N TYR A 23 1.68 -4.95 -14.49
CA TYR A 23 0.38 -5.28 -15.06
C TYR A 23 0.34 -6.66 -15.73
N ASP A 24 1.48 -7.14 -16.22
CA ASP A 24 1.65 -8.39 -16.96
C ASP A 24 1.99 -9.56 -16.02
N ASN A 25 1.00 -9.98 -15.22
CA ASN A 25 1.20 -10.95 -14.14
C ASN A 25 0.67 -12.36 -14.43
N THR A 26 0.40 -12.71 -15.70
CA THR A 26 -0.28 -13.96 -16.07
C THR A 26 0.57 -15.21 -15.80
N GLU A 27 1.85 -15.17 -16.16
CA GLU A 27 2.78 -16.30 -15.98
C GLU A 27 3.76 -16.05 -14.82
N ARG A 28 4.20 -14.79 -14.68
CA ARG A 28 5.11 -14.36 -13.63
C ARG A 28 4.66 -13.01 -13.10
N ALA A 29 4.40 -12.92 -11.79
CA ALA A 29 4.01 -11.68 -11.17
C ALA A 29 5.21 -10.72 -11.10
N GLY A 30 5.08 -9.55 -11.71
CA GLY A 30 6.05 -8.46 -11.59
C GLY A 30 5.84 -7.71 -10.29
N CYS A 31 6.84 -7.76 -9.40
CA CYS A 31 6.70 -7.32 -8.02
C CYS A 31 8.03 -6.88 -7.41
N VAL A 32 7.97 -6.33 -6.20
CA VAL A 32 9.16 -5.95 -5.41
C VAL A 32 9.08 -6.65 -4.06
N LEU A 33 10.16 -7.29 -3.62
CA LEU A 33 10.23 -7.94 -2.31
C LEU A 33 10.10 -6.86 -1.22
N ARG A 34 9.25 -7.10 -0.23
CA ARG A 34 9.00 -6.13 0.86
C ARG A 34 9.23 -6.72 2.23
N TYR A 35 8.96 -8.01 2.43
CA TYR A 35 9.11 -8.65 3.73
C TYR A 35 9.74 -10.02 3.60
N VAL A 36 10.76 -10.26 4.41
CA VAL A 36 11.45 -11.55 4.51
C VAL A 36 11.16 -12.17 5.88
N PRO A 37 10.87 -13.49 5.98
CA PRO A 37 10.75 -14.16 7.26
C PRO A 37 12.03 -14.00 8.07
N ASP A 38 11.90 -13.48 9.29
CA ASP A 38 13.03 -13.20 10.17
C ASP A 38 12.58 -13.33 11.64
N PRO A 39 13.07 -14.32 12.40
CA PRO A 39 12.76 -14.47 13.82
C PRO A 39 13.12 -13.24 14.69
N ALA A 40 14.08 -12.41 14.26
CA ALA A 40 14.44 -11.17 14.92
C ALA A 40 13.65 -9.95 14.39
N GLY A 41 12.87 -10.14 13.33
CA GLY A 41 12.10 -9.09 12.66
C GLY A 41 11.08 -8.40 13.57
N GLU A 42 10.92 -7.10 13.37
CA GLU A 42 10.00 -6.24 14.13
C GLU A 42 8.54 -6.32 13.63
N ARG A 43 8.33 -6.81 12.40
CA ARG A 43 7.00 -6.89 11.78
C ARG A 43 6.39 -8.24 12.12
N ILE A 44 5.21 -8.24 12.72
CA ILE A 44 4.58 -9.47 13.22
C ILE A 44 3.19 -9.57 12.60
N ASP A 45 2.90 -10.71 11.98
CA ASP A 45 1.58 -10.98 11.43
C ASP A 45 0.60 -11.52 12.51
N PRO A 46 -0.70 -11.66 12.21
CA PRO A 46 -1.69 -12.17 13.15
C PRO A 46 -1.41 -13.60 13.65
N GLU A 47 -0.70 -14.40 12.86
CA GLU A 47 -0.28 -15.77 13.17
C GLU A 47 1.02 -15.82 14.00
N GLY A 48 1.64 -14.67 14.28
CA GLY A 48 2.87 -14.54 15.07
C GLY A 48 4.16 -14.75 14.27
N ARG A 49 4.09 -14.85 12.94
CA ARG A 49 5.28 -14.92 12.07
C ARG A 49 5.94 -13.55 12.04
N ARG A 50 7.26 -13.55 12.16
CA ARG A 50 8.08 -12.34 12.20
C ARG A 50 8.75 -12.09 10.86
N TYR A 51 8.84 -10.81 10.51
CA TYR A 51 9.40 -10.36 9.25
C TYR A 51 10.30 -9.14 9.43
N THR A 52 11.30 -9.05 8.58
CA THR A 52 12.08 -7.82 8.37
C THR A 52 11.60 -7.16 7.09
N LYS A 53 11.29 -5.86 7.18
CA LYS A 53 10.88 -5.04 6.02
C LYS A 53 12.14 -4.60 5.28
N LEU A 54 12.17 -4.82 3.96
CA LEU A 54 13.25 -4.39 3.09
C LEU A 54 12.84 -3.18 2.26
N ASP A 55 13.74 -2.22 2.16
CA ASP A 55 13.68 -1.14 1.16
C ASP A 55 14.21 -1.63 -0.19
N PHE A 56 14.22 -0.76 -1.20
CA PHE A 56 14.44 -1.14 -2.59
C PHE A 56 15.80 -1.84 -2.80
N GLU A 57 16.92 -1.22 -2.44
CA GLU A 57 18.25 -1.82 -2.68
C GLU A 57 18.44 -3.16 -1.93
N PRO A 58 18.19 -3.24 -0.60
CA PRO A 58 18.33 -4.51 0.12
C PRO A 58 17.41 -5.62 -0.41
N ALA A 59 16.23 -5.27 -0.94
CA ALA A 59 15.34 -6.24 -1.54
C ALA A 59 15.94 -6.91 -2.78
N TYR A 60 16.62 -6.16 -3.65
CA TYR A 60 17.28 -6.71 -4.85
C TYR A 60 18.54 -7.50 -4.50
N GLU A 61 19.31 -7.03 -3.50
CA GLU A 61 20.45 -7.79 -2.96
C GLU A 61 20.00 -9.14 -2.41
N TYR A 62 18.94 -9.15 -1.61
CA TYR A 62 18.38 -10.38 -1.03
C TYR A 62 17.94 -11.36 -2.12
N ILE A 63 17.21 -10.90 -3.13
CA ILE A 63 16.76 -11.75 -4.24
C ILE A 63 17.94 -12.29 -5.03
N ARG A 64 18.97 -11.48 -5.31
CA ARG A 64 20.18 -11.94 -6.01
C ARG A 64 20.89 -13.08 -5.27
N GLU A 65 20.89 -13.07 -3.95
CA GLU A 65 21.54 -14.09 -3.13
C GLU A 65 20.68 -15.35 -2.93
N HIS A 66 19.37 -15.19 -2.66
CA HIS A 66 18.53 -16.28 -2.16
C HIS A 66 17.53 -16.84 -3.20
N ARG A 67 17.18 -16.05 -4.21
CA ARG A 67 16.22 -16.39 -5.27
C ARG A 67 16.66 -15.77 -6.62
N PRO A 68 17.88 -16.00 -7.10
CA PRO A 68 18.38 -15.36 -8.31
C PRO A 68 17.49 -15.60 -9.54
N GLU A 69 16.71 -16.68 -9.55
CA GLU A 69 15.71 -16.99 -10.57
C GLU A 69 14.54 -15.99 -10.65
N TYR A 70 14.30 -15.21 -9.60
CA TYR A 70 13.30 -14.13 -9.57
C TYR A 70 13.88 -12.78 -10.00
N LEU A 71 15.20 -12.64 -10.13
CA LEU A 71 15.85 -11.37 -10.43
C LEU A 71 15.58 -10.93 -11.88
N ASP A 72 15.08 -9.70 -12.02
CA ASP A 72 14.84 -8.99 -13.29
C ASP A 72 14.65 -7.49 -12.93
N ASN A 73 14.36 -6.61 -13.91
CA ASN A 73 14.13 -5.17 -13.68
C ASN A 73 13.11 -4.90 -12.57
N LEU A 74 12.02 -5.69 -12.54
CA LEU A 74 11.18 -5.94 -11.37
C LEU A 74 11.31 -7.43 -11.05
N HIS A 75 11.23 -7.84 -9.80
CA HIS A 75 11.25 -9.26 -9.50
C HIS A 75 10.09 -9.99 -10.19
N ARG A 76 10.37 -11.17 -10.75
CA ARG A 76 9.42 -12.00 -11.49
C ARG A 76 9.21 -13.34 -10.78
N VAL A 77 8.20 -13.40 -9.90
CA VAL A 77 7.83 -14.64 -9.20
C VAL A 77 6.92 -15.49 -10.10
N PRO A 78 7.30 -16.72 -10.47
CA PRO A 78 6.44 -17.61 -11.25
C PRO A 78 5.14 -17.94 -10.51
N VAL A 79 4.01 -17.99 -11.21
CA VAL A 79 2.68 -18.20 -10.58
C VAL A 79 2.60 -19.53 -9.82
N GLU A 80 3.33 -20.55 -10.27
CA GLU A 80 3.43 -21.86 -9.61
C GLU A 80 4.17 -21.83 -8.27
N ARG A 81 4.96 -20.78 -8.00
CA ARG A 81 5.64 -20.54 -6.73
C ARG A 81 4.84 -19.68 -5.76
N ILE A 82 3.72 -19.13 -6.19
CA ILE A 82 2.88 -18.25 -5.37
C ILE A 82 2.00 -19.12 -4.47
N ALA A 83 2.30 -19.12 -3.18
CA ALA A 83 1.52 -19.81 -2.17
C ALA A 83 0.23 -19.05 -1.82
N ARG A 84 0.27 -17.71 -1.87
CA ARG A 84 -0.89 -16.88 -1.54
C ARG A 84 -0.90 -15.56 -2.31
N VAL A 85 -2.10 -15.10 -2.64
CA VAL A 85 -2.36 -13.75 -3.16
C VAL A 85 -3.23 -13.01 -2.16
N TYR A 86 -2.83 -11.80 -1.80
CA TYR A 86 -3.55 -10.89 -0.92
C TYR A 86 -4.15 -9.78 -1.77
N LYS A 87 -5.48 -9.69 -1.79
CA LYS A 87 -6.22 -8.68 -2.57
C LYS A 87 -6.82 -7.61 -1.65
N PRO A 88 -6.59 -6.31 -1.93
CA PRO A 88 -7.07 -5.21 -1.10
C PRO A 88 -8.58 -5.24 -0.84
N GLU A 89 -9.38 -5.49 -1.87
CA GLU A 89 -10.85 -5.48 -1.77
C GLU A 89 -11.40 -6.70 -1.03
N GLU A 90 -10.73 -7.86 -1.11
CA GLU A 90 -11.18 -9.09 -0.45
C GLU A 90 -10.89 -9.07 1.06
N ARG A 91 -9.86 -8.34 1.49
CA ARG A 91 -9.47 -8.26 2.91
C ARG A 91 -10.00 -7.01 3.63
N MET A 92 -10.76 -6.15 2.95
CA MET A 92 -11.15 -4.85 3.52
C MET A 92 -11.93 -4.98 4.84
N ASP A 93 -12.92 -5.89 4.91
CA ASP A 93 -13.70 -6.13 6.12
C ASP A 93 -12.83 -6.65 7.27
N TRP A 94 -11.90 -7.56 6.96
CA TRP A 94 -10.95 -8.09 7.94
C TRP A 94 -10.04 -6.97 8.49
N ILE A 95 -9.52 -6.09 7.63
CA ILE A 95 -8.70 -4.94 8.03
C ILE A 95 -9.53 -3.99 8.90
N ALA A 96 -10.73 -3.59 8.45
CA ALA A 96 -11.60 -2.65 9.16
C ALA A 96 -12.09 -3.19 10.52
N SER A 97 -12.20 -4.50 10.67
CA SER A 97 -12.54 -5.14 11.95
C SER A 97 -11.44 -5.02 13.02
N ARG A 98 -10.18 -4.85 12.59
CA ARG A 98 -8.99 -4.81 13.46
C ARG A 98 -8.42 -3.40 13.61
N ASP A 99 -8.51 -2.56 12.58
CA ASP A 99 -8.04 -1.19 12.58
C ASP A 99 -9.21 -0.19 12.54
N VAL A 100 -9.58 0.30 13.73
CA VAL A 100 -10.64 1.30 13.89
C VAL A 100 -10.33 2.59 13.10
N ARG A 101 -9.06 2.94 12.88
CA ARG A 101 -8.71 4.14 12.08
C ARG A 101 -9.07 3.94 10.62
N VAL A 102 -8.74 2.78 10.05
CA VAL A 102 -9.11 2.43 8.67
C VAL A 102 -10.63 2.40 8.50
N ARG A 103 -11.34 1.77 9.44
CA ARG A 103 -12.82 1.75 9.42
C ARG A 103 -13.41 3.16 9.44
N ARG A 104 -12.97 4.00 10.38
CA ARG A 104 -13.48 5.38 10.50
C ARG A 104 -13.14 6.25 9.30
N LEU A 105 -11.97 6.05 8.67
CA LEU A 105 -11.60 6.74 7.45
C LEU A 105 -12.49 6.28 6.28
N LEU A 106 -12.71 4.97 6.15
CA LEU A 106 -13.59 4.39 5.13
C LEU A 106 -15.03 4.92 5.25
N ASP A 107 -15.56 5.01 6.48
CA ASP A 107 -16.92 5.49 6.77
C ASP A 107 -17.18 6.94 6.30
N LEU A 108 -16.12 7.71 5.97
CA LEU A 108 -16.25 9.07 5.41
C LEU A 108 -16.55 9.07 3.91
N PHE A 109 -16.28 7.95 3.23
CA PHE A 109 -16.44 7.81 1.79
C PHE A 109 -17.67 6.97 1.48
N ASP A 110 -18.57 7.52 0.65
CA ASP A 110 -19.69 6.80 0.07
C ASP A 110 -19.27 6.20 -1.27
N LEU A 111 -18.67 5.00 -1.22
CA LEU A 111 -18.16 4.29 -2.40
C LEU A 111 -18.88 2.95 -2.58
N PRO A 112 -19.10 2.50 -3.83
CA PRO A 112 -19.69 1.19 -4.09
C PRO A 112 -18.93 0.05 -3.39
N ALA A 113 -19.67 -0.95 -2.91
CA ALA A 113 -19.06 -2.14 -2.33
C ALA A 113 -18.10 -2.82 -3.32
N GLY A 114 -16.93 -3.22 -2.84
CA GLY A 114 -15.88 -3.82 -3.67
C GLY A 114 -15.11 -2.85 -4.57
N SER A 115 -15.42 -1.55 -4.56
CA SER A 115 -14.65 -0.54 -5.32
C SER A 115 -13.51 0.10 -4.53
N VAL A 116 -13.27 -0.35 -3.30
CA VAL A 116 -12.21 0.14 -2.43
C VAL A 116 -11.61 -1.00 -1.62
N GLY A 117 -10.30 -0.95 -1.39
CA GLY A 117 -9.56 -1.85 -0.52
C GLY A 117 -8.42 -1.14 0.18
N CYS A 118 -7.69 -1.84 1.05
CA CYS A 118 -6.49 -1.31 1.70
C CYS A 118 -5.28 -2.19 1.40
N THR A 119 -4.18 -1.60 0.94
CA THR A 119 -2.94 -2.29 0.55
C THR A 119 -1.81 -2.09 1.59
N GLY A 120 -0.60 -2.54 1.26
CA GLY A 120 0.60 -2.34 2.07
C GLY A 120 0.63 -3.23 3.31
N SER A 121 1.22 -2.74 4.39
CA SER A 121 1.42 -3.54 5.61
C SER A 121 0.12 -4.08 6.22
N ARG A 122 -0.97 -3.31 6.13
CA ARG A 122 -2.31 -3.69 6.61
C ARG A 122 -2.92 -4.83 5.80
N LEU A 123 -2.61 -4.92 4.51
CA LEU A 123 -3.11 -5.98 3.65
C LEU A 123 -2.61 -7.35 4.05
N ILE A 124 -1.38 -7.42 4.57
CA ILE A 124 -0.77 -8.67 5.03
C ILE A 124 -0.82 -8.82 6.56
N GLY A 125 -1.20 -7.77 7.28
CA GLY A 125 -1.37 -7.79 8.73
C GLY A 125 -0.09 -7.54 9.53
N VAL A 126 0.91 -6.90 8.94
CA VAL A 126 2.22 -6.62 9.56
C VAL A 126 2.44 -5.11 9.81
N GLU A 127 1.35 -4.34 9.84
CA GLU A 127 1.38 -2.93 10.18
C GLU A 127 1.94 -2.66 11.58
N ASN A 128 2.49 -1.46 11.78
CA ASN A 128 2.85 -0.96 13.11
C ASN A 128 2.30 0.46 13.30
N ALA A 129 2.60 1.08 14.44
CA ALA A 129 2.09 2.42 14.76
C ALA A 129 2.47 3.48 13.71
N ALA A 130 3.62 3.30 13.04
CA ALA A 130 4.13 4.19 12.00
C ALA A 130 3.63 3.86 10.57
N SER A 131 2.71 2.88 10.42
CA SER A 131 2.20 2.52 9.11
C SER A 131 1.18 3.53 8.58
N ASP A 132 1.42 4.03 7.37
CA ASP A 132 0.49 4.80 6.54
C ASP A 132 -0.74 3.97 6.14
N ILE A 133 -1.86 4.63 5.80
CA ILE A 133 -3.06 3.98 5.24
C ILE A 133 -3.10 4.16 3.72
N ASP A 134 -2.94 3.07 2.99
CA ASP A 134 -2.98 3.05 1.54
C ASP A 134 -4.32 2.50 1.05
N LEU A 135 -5.29 3.37 0.72
CA LEU A 135 -6.58 2.95 0.18
C LEU A 135 -6.49 2.82 -1.34
N VAL A 136 -6.79 1.64 -1.88
CA VAL A 136 -6.89 1.38 -3.31
C VAL A 136 -8.32 1.62 -3.75
N VAL A 137 -8.54 2.42 -4.79
CA VAL A 137 -9.88 2.71 -5.33
C VAL A 137 -9.91 2.31 -6.81
N TYR A 138 -10.87 1.46 -7.15
CA TYR A 138 -10.92 0.77 -8.45
C TYR A 138 -11.77 1.52 -9.47
N GLY A 139 -11.21 1.73 -10.66
CA GLY A 139 -11.94 2.22 -11.84
C GLY A 139 -12.68 3.54 -11.60
N GLN A 140 -13.95 3.62 -12.01
CA GLN A 140 -14.73 4.86 -11.98
C GLN A 140 -14.97 5.42 -10.56
N ALA A 141 -14.90 4.57 -9.53
CA ALA A 141 -15.05 5.00 -8.14
C ALA A 141 -13.94 5.97 -7.70
N TRP A 142 -12.79 5.95 -8.38
CA TRP A 142 -11.68 6.88 -8.14
C TRP A 142 -12.09 8.34 -8.20
N PHE A 143 -12.81 8.73 -9.25
CA PHE A 143 -13.21 10.12 -9.44
C PHE A 143 -14.21 10.56 -8.36
N SER A 144 -15.08 9.64 -7.91
CA SER A 144 -15.96 9.87 -6.77
C SER A 144 -15.14 10.07 -5.49
N ALA A 145 -14.17 9.20 -5.20
CA ALA A 145 -13.32 9.30 -4.02
C ALA A 145 -12.53 10.62 -3.97
N GLN A 146 -11.93 11.06 -5.09
CA GLN A 146 -11.23 12.34 -5.18
C GLN A 146 -12.17 13.53 -4.90
N ALA A 147 -13.35 13.54 -5.53
CA ALA A 147 -14.33 14.60 -5.34
C ALA A 147 -14.86 14.65 -3.90
N GLN A 148 -15.09 13.48 -3.30
CA GLN A 148 -15.50 13.38 -1.90
C GLN A 148 -14.41 13.86 -0.95
N LEU A 149 -13.14 13.52 -1.17
CA LEU A 149 -12.04 14.03 -0.35
C LEU A 149 -11.96 15.56 -0.40
N ALA A 150 -12.03 16.16 -1.60
CA ALA A 150 -12.06 17.61 -1.74
C ALA A 150 -13.22 18.26 -0.98
N ARG A 151 -14.42 17.66 -1.06
CA ARG A 151 -15.62 18.12 -0.36
C ARG A 151 -15.49 17.98 1.16
N LEU A 152 -14.98 16.85 1.65
CA LEU A 152 -14.79 16.59 3.08
C LEU A 152 -13.82 17.58 3.71
N VAL A 153 -12.75 17.91 3.00
CA VAL A 153 -11.79 18.94 3.43
C VAL A 153 -12.42 20.33 3.37
N GLY A 154 -13.08 20.68 2.26
CA GLY A 154 -13.73 21.99 2.10
C GLY A 154 -14.86 22.24 3.12
N ALA A 155 -15.53 21.19 3.58
CA ALA A 155 -16.57 21.25 4.61
C ALA A 155 -16.03 21.18 6.05
N GLY A 156 -14.70 21.02 6.24
CA GLY A 156 -14.08 20.87 7.56
C GLY A 156 -14.38 19.55 8.27
N THR A 157 -14.92 18.54 7.56
CA THR A 157 -15.15 17.19 8.11
C THR A 157 -13.83 16.42 8.22
N LEU A 158 -12.93 16.62 7.26
CA LEU A 158 -11.53 16.22 7.33
C LEU A 158 -10.66 17.48 7.40
N PRO A 159 -9.62 17.50 8.25
CA PRO A 159 -8.65 18.58 8.20
C PRO A 159 -7.90 18.54 6.86
N ALA A 160 -7.50 19.71 6.37
CA ALA A 160 -6.46 19.77 5.37
C ALA A 160 -5.17 19.19 5.95
N MET A 161 -4.35 18.56 5.12
CA MET A 161 -3.09 17.97 5.57
C MET A 161 -2.18 19.06 6.14
N SER A 162 -1.64 18.82 7.34
CA SER A 162 -0.79 19.77 8.05
C SER A 162 0.52 20.02 7.31
N GLU A 163 1.14 21.18 7.55
CA GLU A 163 2.47 21.48 7.01
C GLU A 163 3.50 20.45 7.47
N GLU A 164 3.42 19.99 8.72
CA GLU A 164 4.27 18.93 9.26
C GLU A 164 4.15 17.65 8.43
N MET A 165 2.92 17.23 8.13
CA MET A 165 2.69 16.04 7.32
C MET A 165 3.18 16.24 5.87
N TRP A 166 2.96 17.42 5.28
CA TRP A 166 3.53 17.75 3.97
C TRP A 166 5.06 17.66 3.96
N ARG A 167 5.74 18.16 5.01
CA ARG A 167 7.20 18.09 5.14
C ARG A 167 7.68 16.64 5.26
N LYS A 168 7.02 15.82 6.07
CA LYS A 168 7.30 14.37 6.17
C LYS A 168 7.22 13.68 4.79
N VAL A 169 6.17 13.96 4.01
CA VAL A 169 6.01 13.38 2.67
C VAL A 169 7.09 13.88 1.71
N TYR A 170 7.44 15.17 1.77
CA TYR A 170 8.48 15.78 0.94
C TYR A 170 9.86 15.16 1.21
N GLU A 171 10.26 15.05 2.48
CA GLU A 171 11.53 14.47 2.91
C GLU A 171 11.63 12.98 2.53
N LYS A 172 10.52 12.24 2.64
CA LYS A 172 10.46 10.82 2.23
C LYS A 172 10.62 10.63 0.71
N ARG A 173 10.18 11.60 -0.10
CA ARG A 173 10.20 11.49 -1.57
C ARG A 173 11.45 12.10 -2.21
N VAL A 174 12.14 12.99 -1.51
CA VAL A 174 13.36 13.69 -1.98
C VAL A 174 13.19 14.24 -3.41
N PRO A 175 12.15 15.05 -3.70
CA PRO A 175 11.93 15.55 -5.05
C PRO A 175 12.96 16.62 -5.43
N GLU A 176 13.18 16.80 -6.73
CA GLU A 176 14.10 17.83 -7.28
C GLU A 176 13.51 19.25 -7.30
N ILE A 177 12.25 19.42 -6.87
CA ILE A 177 11.52 20.70 -6.85
C ILE A 177 11.38 21.23 -5.43
N SER A 178 11.16 22.54 -5.27
CA SER A 178 10.95 23.15 -3.96
C SER A 178 9.72 22.61 -3.22
N PHE A 179 9.73 22.73 -1.89
CA PHE A 179 8.60 22.35 -1.04
C PHE A 179 7.27 22.97 -1.48
N ASP A 180 7.25 24.28 -1.74
CA ASP A 180 6.02 24.97 -2.15
C ASP A 180 5.50 24.47 -3.51
N SER A 181 6.41 24.23 -4.48
CA SER A 181 6.05 23.66 -5.78
C SER A 181 5.52 22.23 -5.63
N PHE A 182 6.14 21.44 -4.76
CA PHE A 182 5.70 20.09 -4.43
C PHE A 182 4.29 20.11 -3.85
N VAL A 183 4.04 20.90 -2.81
CA VAL A 183 2.72 21.01 -2.17
C VAL A 183 1.68 21.49 -3.18
N LEU A 184 1.98 22.50 -4.00
CA LEU A 184 1.07 22.99 -5.04
C LEU A 184 0.66 21.88 -6.02
N HIS A 185 1.63 21.09 -6.50
CA HIS A 185 1.36 20.02 -7.46
C HIS A 185 0.71 18.78 -6.85
N GLU A 186 1.03 18.48 -5.60
CA GLU A 186 0.53 17.31 -4.90
C GLU A 186 -0.86 17.54 -4.28
N ALA A 187 -1.14 18.72 -3.72
CA ALA A 187 -2.41 19.03 -3.06
C ALA A 187 -3.60 19.03 -4.04
N ARG A 188 -3.40 19.52 -5.26
CA ARG A 188 -4.44 19.57 -6.30
C ARG A 188 -4.89 18.18 -6.80
N LYS A 189 -4.15 17.11 -6.48
CA LYS A 189 -4.47 15.74 -6.92
C LYS A 189 -5.59 15.12 -6.11
N TRP A 190 -5.94 15.67 -4.94
CA TRP A 190 -7.00 15.14 -4.06
C TRP A 190 -6.92 13.62 -3.88
N ASN A 191 -5.71 13.13 -3.64
CA ASN A 191 -5.42 11.71 -3.50
C ASN A 191 -4.65 11.39 -2.22
N ARG A 192 -4.59 12.30 -1.27
CA ARG A 192 -3.95 12.09 0.03
C ARG A 192 -4.50 13.02 1.08
N GLY A 193 -4.32 12.63 2.32
CA GLY A 193 -4.68 13.46 3.45
C GLY A 193 -4.09 12.94 4.75
N GLU A 194 -4.57 13.54 5.82
CA GLU A 194 -4.21 13.22 7.19
C GLU A 194 -5.50 12.94 7.95
N PHE A 195 -5.52 11.81 8.68
CA PHE A 195 -6.66 11.42 9.50
C PHE A 195 -6.19 11.10 10.92
N GLY A 196 -6.50 11.99 11.86
CA GLY A 196 -5.86 11.99 13.17
C GLY A 196 -4.39 12.39 13.02
N ASP A 197 -3.49 11.47 13.35
CA ASP A 197 -2.04 11.57 13.20
C ASP A 197 -1.49 10.72 12.04
N THR A 198 -2.38 10.10 11.27
CA THR A 198 -2.03 9.07 10.29
C THR A 198 -2.16 9.63 8.87
N TYR A 199 -1.07 9.53 8.11
CA TYR A 199 -1.07 9.81 6.68
C TYR A 199 -1.85 8.74 5.91
N PHE A 200 -2.61 9.17 4.90
CA PHE A 200 -3.25 8.25 3.96
C PHE A 200 -3.13 8.69 2.52
N ASP A 201 -3.01 7.73 1.61
CA ASP A 201 -3.12 7.92 0.16
C ASP A 201 -4.41 7.24 -0.35
N LEU A 202 -5.05 7.87 -1.33
CA LEU A 202 -5.96 7.24 -2.27
C LEU A 202 -5.14 6.84 -3.50
N LEU A 203 -5.23 5.57 -3.87
CA LEU A 203 -4.42 4.95 -4.90
C LEU A 203 -5.31 4.44 -6.03
N TYR A 204 -5.16 5.00 -7.22
CA TYR A 204 -5.87 4.55 -8.41
C TYR A 204 -5.40 3.15 -8.83
N THR A 205 -6.34 2.29 -9.21
CA THR A 205 -6.06 1.05 -9.94
C THR A 205 -7.20 0.63 -10.86
#